data_AF-A0A412UH54-F1
#
_entry.id   AF-A0A412UH54-F1
#
_cell.length_a   1.000
_cell.length_b   1.000
_cell.length_c   1.000
_cell.angle_alpha   90.00
_cell.angle_beta   90.00
_cell.angle_gamma   90.00
#
_symmetry.space_group_name_H-M   'P 1'
#
loop_
_entity.id
_entity.type
_entity.pdbx_description
1 polymer ?
#
loop_
_entity_poly.entity_id
_entity_poly.type
_entity_poly.pdbx_seq_one_letter_code
_entity_poly.pdbx_strand_id
1 'polypeptide(L)'
;MELNASNPSNTMDRPLITYYSELGTVSKGTLDDEPDGFYVYSLPSQDLLYDSFDSIQEQIHSRLIDLDNLIIERLFGNQSTYYSIIHFCPIAISEGGFSPEMTFDRDSFAGYAKRFSFEEARRLIYLDDLRYLSESFGKTYDQAVGSLRMAFCALGEIEPIGNISDGVFKVSSPKSHSMMREVESFIIWLNSSLDILSHLLFELDRIPNRFESFKKIRSDKSALYSKFRSKSPHSGDEGHICNDFPEAVYLEELRNEIVHNRAFENSATCYISLENGIVKERFFLLPDSNENGRLPRWNGRCRFYSQENKGTERLSSLYREISIRISNSLDYAIDDLSEEISEMRSSGELKVMNPNAIEEAIESFRVAAMPATSK
;
A
#
# COMPACT_ATOMS: atom_id res chain seq x y z
N MET A 1 16.29 9.15 66.63
CA MET A 1 17.15 9.94 65.74
C MET A 1 17.55 9.02 64.61
N GLU A 2 17.07 9.36 63.42
CA GLU A 2 17.44 8.85 62.08
C GLU A 2 17.30 7.35 61.78
N LEU A 3 16.14 7.03 61.17
CA LEU A 3 15.94 5.86 60.33
C LEU A 3 16.63 6.08 58.99
N ASN A 4 17.63 5.25 58.69
CA ASN A 4 18.13 5.04 57.34
C ASN A 4 17.02 4.44 56.47
N ALA A 5 16.51 5.23 55.53
CA ALA A 5 15.77 4.74 54.38
C ALA A 5 16.57 5.08 53.12
N SER A 6 17.53 4.22 52.79
CA SER A 6 18.05 4.10 51.44
C SER A 6 16.93 3.55 50.56
N ASN A 7 16.20 4.44 49.88
CA ASN A 7 15.36 4.06 48.74
C ASN A 7 16.30 3.53 47.65
N PRO A 8 16.17 2.26 47.20
CA PRO A 8 16.75 1.88 45.93
C PRO A 8 15.96 2.62 44.85
N SER A 9 16.65 3.47 44.10
CA SER A 9 16.15 4.07 42.87
C SER A 9 15.67 2.94 41.96
N ASN A 10 14.36 2.79 41.86
CA ASN A 10 13.70 1.86 40.96
C ASN A 10 13.74 2.46 39.54
N THR A 11 14.93 2.71 39.01
CA THR A 11 15.15 2.85 37.57
C THR A 11 15.11 1.43 37.01
N MET A 12 13.89 0.90 36.86
CA MET A 12 13.66 -0.10 35.84
C MET A 12 14.18 0.52 34.54
N ASP A 13 15.25 -0.05 33.97
CA ASP A 13 15.74 0.29 32.63
C ASP A 13 14.53 0.22 31.68
N ARG A 14 13.95 1.38 31.37
CA ARG A 14 12.88 1.43 30.39
C ARG A 14 13.53 0.98 29.07
N PRO A 15 12.97 -0.01 28.38
CA PRO A 15 13.52 -0.44 27.10
C PRO A 15 13.61 0.77 26.17
N LEU A 16 14.83 1.12 25.77
CA LEU A 16 15.09 2.30 24.94
C LEU A 16 14.69 2.03 23.49
N ILE A 17 13.86 2.90 22.93
CA ILE A 17 13.49 2.90 21.52
C ILE A 17 14.74 3.19 20.70
N THR A 18 14.94 2.48 19.59
CA THR A 18 16.01 2.80 18.63
C THR A 18 15.40 3.56 17.47
N TYR A 19 15.95 4.73 17.16
CA TYR A 19 15.52 5.60 16.07
C TYR A 19 16.56 5.62 14.95
N TYR A 20 16.08 5.65 13.72
CA TYR A 20 16.84 5.81 12.48
C TYR A 20 16.33 7.07 11.78
N SER A 21 17.13 8.14 11.80
CA SER A 21 16.71 9.45 11.30
C SER A 21 16.90 9.59 9.78
N GLU A 22 16.31 10.63 9.21
CA GLU A 22 16.54 11.10 7.83
C GLU A 22 18.00 11.45 7.51
N LEU A 23 18.80 11.80 8.54
CA LEU A 23 20.24 11.98 8.42
C LEU A 23 21.01 10.64 8.39
N GLY A 24 20.32 9.50 8.46
CA GLY A 24 20.95 8.18 8.54
C GLY A 24 21.75 7.97 9.83
N THR A 25 21.41 8.71 10.88
CA THR A 25 21.98 8.54 12.23
C THR A 25 21.10 7.63 13.06
N VAL A 26 21.71 6.93 14.02
CA VAL A 26 21.03 6.02 14.93
C VAL A 26 21.12 6.57 16.35
N SER A 27 19.99 6.71 17.02
CA SER A 27 19.91 7.13 18.41
C SER A 27 19.05 6.17 19.23
N LYS A 28 19.21 6.24 20.56
CA LYS A 28 18.38 5.49 21.51
C LYS A 28 17.81 6.43 22.55
N GLY A 29 16.52 6.29 22.84
CA GLY A 29 15.84 7.21 23.76
C GLY A 29 14.44 6.74 24.17
N THR A 30 13.72 7.63 24.84
CA THR A 30 12.28 7.49 25.10
C THR A 30 11.48 8.06 23.92
N LEU A 31 10.15 8.07 24.04
CA LEU A 31 9.27 8.75 23.07
C LEU A 31 9.52 10.27 23.00
N ASP A 32 10.08 10.87 24.06
CA ASP A 32 10.36 12.30 24.12
C ASP A 32 11.68 12.68 23.39
N ASP A 33 12.45 11.68 22.97
CA ASP A 33 13.76 11.83 22.29
C ASP A 33 13.65 11.58 20.77
N GLU A 34 12.45 11.72 20.20
CA GLU A 34 12.22 11.50 18.76
C GLU A 34 13.06 12.48 17.90
N PRO A 35 13.65 12.02 16.78
CA PRO A 35 14.37 12.90 15.86
C PRO A 35 13.43 13.91 15.17
N ASP A 36 13.97 15.08 14.84
CA ASP A 36 13.29 16.00 13.93
C ASP A 36 13.15 15.38 12.53
N GLY A 37 12.04 15.68 11.84
CA GLY A 37 11.78 15.21 10.48
C GLY A 37 11.29 13.77 10.41
N PHE A 38 11.52 13.10 9.27
CA PHE A 38 11.14 11.70 9.12
C PHE A 38 12.09 10.78 9.89
N TYR A 39 11.53 9.81 10.60
CA TYR A 39 12.31 8.78 11.28
C TYR A 39 11.59 7.43 11.28
N VAL A 40 12.38 6.37 11.38
CA VAL A 40 11.94 4.98 11.58
C VAL A 40 12.35 4.57 12.99
N TYR A 41 11.53 3.78 13.67
CA TYR A 41 11.85 3.32 15.02
C TYR A 41 11.46 1.86 15.26
N SER A 42 12.20 1.23 16.16
CA SER A 42 11.95 -0.13 16.62
C SER A 42 11.79 -0.16 18.14
N LEU A 43 10.77 -0.88 18.62
CA LEU A 43 10.54 -1.09 20.04
C LEU A 43 11.30 -2.34 20.52
N PRO A 44 12.02 -2.32 21.67
CA PRO A 44 12.87 -3.43 22.08
C PRO A 44 12.17 -4.77 22.33
N SER A 45 10.84 -4.76 22.48
CA SER A 45 10.01 -5.96 22.72
C SER A 45 9.28 -6.45 21.48
N GLN A 46 9.51 -5.84 20.31
CA GLN A 46 8.78 -6.16 19.08
C GLN A 46 9.73 -6.22 17.89
N ASP A 47 9.60 -7.26 17.07
CA ASP A 47 10.29 -7.38 15.78
C ASP A 47 9.59 -6.55 14.68
N LEU A 48 8.99 -5.41 15.05
CA LEU A 48 8.25 -4.53 14.15
C LEU A 48 8.96 -3.18 14.03
N LEU A 49 8.94 -2.64 12.80
CA LEU A 49 9.40 -1.31 12.49
C LEU A 49 8.20 -0.39 12.26
N TYR A 50 8.32 0.81 12.81
CA TYR A 50 7.35 1.89 12.77
C TYR A 50 8.01 3.13 12.17
N ASP A 51 7.23 4.12 11.76
CA ASP A 51 7.76 5.39 11.27
C ASP A 51 6.91 6.59 11.68
N SER A 52 7.49 7.78 11.58
CA SER A 52 6.84 9.05 11.93
C SER A 52 5.54 9.37 11.15
N PHE A 53 5.21 8.59 10.11
CA PHE A 53 3.98 8.73 9.32
C PHE A 53 2.99 7.56 9.50
N ASP A 54 3.12 6.75 10.54
CA ASP A 54 2.21 5.63 10.83
C ASP A 54 0.73 6.03 10.88
N SER A 55 0.42 7.22 11.40
CA SER A 55 -0.96 7.73 11.41
C SER A 55 -1.60 7.86 10.02
N ILE A 56 -0.81 8.05 8.95
CA ILE A 56 -1.30 8.06 7.57
C ILE A 56 -1.62 6.64 7.09
N GLN A 57 -0.83 5.65 7.51
CA GLN A 57 -1.08 4.24 7.18
C GLN A 57 -2.36 3.74 7.85
N GLU A 58 -2.52 4.02 9.15
CA GLU A 58 -3.75 3.69 9.89
C GLU A 58 -4.99 4.31 9.21
N GLN A 59 -4.84 5.55 8.75
CA GLN A 59 -5.87 6.27 8.00
C GLN A 59 -6.23 5.61 6.66
N ILE A 60 -5.23 5.13 5.91
CA ILE A 60 -5.47 4.40 4.66
C ILE A 60 -6.17 3.06 4.96
N HIS A 61 -5.71 2.30 5.95
CA HIS A 61 -6.33 1.03 6.33
C HIS A 61 -7.78 1.21 6.81
N SER A 62 -8.06 2.23 7.62
CA SER A 62 -9.43 2.55 8.04
C SER A 62 -10.33 2.83 6.85
N ARG A 63 -9.87 3.63 5.88
CA ARG A 63 -10.64 3.96 4.68
C ARG A 63 -10.93 2.74 3.81
N LEU A 64 -10.00 1.79 3.70
CA LEU A 64 -10.26 0.54 2.99
C LEU A 64 -11.37 -0.29 3.66
N ILE A 65 -11.47 -0.27 4.99
CA ILE A 65 -12.55 -0.92 5.74
C ILE A 65 -13.88 -0.21 5.49
N ASP A 66 -13.89 1.13 5.56
CA ASP A 66 -15.09 1.94 5.29
C ASP A 66 -15.60 1.71 3.85
N LEU A 67 -14.67 1.64 2.90
CA LEU A 67 -14.98 1.33 1.51
C LEU A 67 -15.56 -0.07 1.33
N ASP A 68 -15.02 -1.11 2.00
CA ASP A 68 -15.60 -2.46 1.96
C ASP A 68 -17.05 -2.46 2.45
N ASN A 69 -17.32 -1.77 3.55
CA ASN A 69 -18.67 -1.64 4.12
C ASN A 69 -19.64 -1.00 3.13
N LEU A 70 -19.20 0.05 2.41
CA LEU A 70 -20.01 0.72 1.39
C LEU A 70 -20.22 -0.14 0.16
N ILE A 71 -19.21 -0.89 -0.30
CA ILE A 71 -19.36 -1.84 -1.43
C ILE A 71 -20.39 -2.92 -1.07
N ILE A 72 -20.34 -3.47 0.15
CA ILE A 72 -21.36 -4.41 0.63
C ILE A 72 -22.75 -3.78 0.57
N GLU A 73 -22.90 -2.57 1.11
CA GLU A 73 -24.18 -1.86 1.09
C GLU A 73 -24.67 -1.59 -0.32
N ARG A 74 -23.79 -1.19 -1.22
CA ARG A 74 -24.08 -0.94 -2.64
C ARG A 74 -24.57 -2.19 -3.37
N LEU A 75 -24.02 -3.36 -3.04
CA LEU A 75 -24.32 -4.63 -3.71
C LEU A 75 -25.50 -5.38 -3.08
N PHE A 76 -25.72 -5.26 -1.77
CA PHE A 76 -26.72 -6.05 -1.03
C PHE A 76 -27.79 -5.20 -0.34
N GLY A 77 -27.72 -3.88 -0.47
CA GLY A 77 -28.62 -2.90 0.11
C GLY A 77 -28.33 -2.57 1.57
N ASN A 78 -27.77 -3.51 2.34
CA ASN A 78 -27.24 -3.31 3.68
C ASN A 78 -26.33 -4.49 4.11
N GLN A 79 -25.51 -4.27 5.13
CA GLN A 79 -24.59 -5.28 5.64
C GLN A 79 -25.28 -6.50 6.27
N SER A 80 -26.42 -6.32 6.94
CA SER A 80 -27.14 -7.42 7.60
C SER A 80 -27.63 -8.47 6.59
N THR A 81 -28.11 -8.02 5.43
CA THR A 81 -28.49 -8.89 4.31
C THR A 81 -27.29 -9.71 3.83
N TYR A 82 -26.15 -9.08 3.59
CA TYR A 82 -24.92 -9.76 3.19
C TYR A 82 -24.49 -10.83 4.20
N TYR A 83 -24.40 -10.48 5.49
CA TYR A 83 -24.01 -11.42 6.54
C TYR A 83 -25.02 -12.57 6.72
N SER A 84 -26.28 -12.37 6.35
CA SER A 84 -27.30 -13.43 6.39
C SER A 84 -27.10 -14.50 5.31
N ILE A 85 -26.51 -14.14 4.16
CA ILE A 85 -26.34 -15.06 3.02
C ILE A 85 -24.93 -15.66 2.92
N ILE A 86 -23.88 -14.92 3.31
CA ILE A 86 -22.48 -15.31 3.06
C ILE A 86 -22.11 -16.65 3.71
N HIS A 87 -22.66 -16.94 4.89
CA HIS A 87 -22.42 -18.20 5.62
C HIS A 87 -22.90 -19.45 4.86
N PHE A 88 -23.75 -19.28 3.86
CA PHE A 88 -24.24 -20.37 3.01
C PHE A 88 -23.50 -20.45 1.66
N CYS A 89 -22.71 -19.44 1.31
CA CYS A 89 -21.87 -19.46 0.12
C CYS A 89 -20.71 -20.45 0.35
N PRO A 90 -20.52 -21.46 -0.52
CA PRO A 90 -19.39 -22.35 -0.39
C PRO A 90 -18.06 -21.60 -0.54
N ILE A 91 -17.10 -21.89 0.33
CA ILE A 91 -15.76 -21.28 0.29
C ILE A 91 -15.10 -21.41 -1.10
N ALA A 92 -15.39 -22.51 -1.80
CA ALA A 92 -14.95 -22.76 -3.17
C ALA A 92 -15.37 -21.70 -4.20
N ILE A 93 -16.48 -20.98 -3.97
CA ILE A 93 -16.92 -19.86 -4.82
C ILE A 93 -16.10 -18.60 -4.55
N SER A 94 -15.75 -18.36 -3.28
CA SER A 94 -15.02 -17.17 -2.84
C SER A 94 -13.51 -17.27 -3.09
N GLU A 95 -12.94 -18.44 -2.83
CA GLU A 95 -11.48 -18.66 -2.91
C GLU A 95 -11.01 -19.26 -4.25
N GLY A 96 -11.94 -19.69 -5.10
CA GLY A 96 -11.62 -20.34 -6.37
C GLY A 96 -10.82 -19.44 -7.31
N GLY A 97 -9.56 -19.78 -7.56
CA GLY A 97 -8.65 -18.98 -8.37
C GLY A 97 -7.82 -17.94 -7.61
N PHE A 98 -8.06 -17.77 -6.31
CA PHE A 98 -7.28 -16.89 -5.42
C PHE A 98 -6.45 -17.64 -4.39
N SER A 99 -6.88 -18.85 -3.99
CA SER A 99 -6.23 -19.65 -2.95
C SER A 99 -5.53 -20.87 -3.53
N PRO A 100 -4.27 -21.16 -3.15
CA PRO A 100 -3.60 -22.40 -3.55
C PRO A 100 -4.25 -23.65 -2.94
N GLU A 101 -5.06 -23.49 -1.89
CA GLU A 101 -5.80 -24.59 -1.25
C GLU A 101 -7.03 -25.04 -2.07
N MET A 102 -7.46 -24.21 -3.04
CA MET A 102 -8.54 -24.55 -3.96
C MET A 102 -7.98 -25.13 -5.26
N THR A 103 -8.11 -26.44 -5.45
CA THR A 103 -7.52 -27.18 -6.59
C THR A 103 -8.35 -27.11 -7.87
N PHE A 104 -8.90 -25.94 -8.18
CA PHE A 104 -9.57 -25.72 -9.47
C PHE A 104 -8.57 -25.29 -10.56
N ASP A 105 -8.75 -25.82 -11.76
CA ASP A 105 -8.34 -25.12 -12.98
C ASP A 105 -9.44 -24.14 -13.43
N ARG A 106 -9.14 -23.34 -14.46
CA ARG A 106 -10.10 -22.35 -14.99
C ARG A 106 -11.44 -22.97 -15.39
N ASP A 107 -11.42 -24.09 -16.09
CA ASP A 107 -12.61 -24.66 -16.72
C ASP A 107 -13.48 -25.41 -15.70
N SER A 108 -12.85 -26.09 -14.74
CA SER A 108 -13.50 -26.73 -13.60
C SER A 108 -14.12 -25.71 -12.64
N PHE A 109 -13.44 -24.59 -12.34
CA PHE A 109 -14.05 -23.49 -11.57
C PHE A 109 -15.25 -22.90 -12.31
N ALA A 110 -15.10 -22.57 -13.60
CA ALA A 110 -16.20 -22.03 -14.39
C ALA A 110 -17.40 -23.00 -14.46
N GLY A 111 -17.14 -24.31 -14.52
CA GLY A 111 -18.16 -25.35 -14.42
C GLY A 111 -18.86 -25.37 -13.06
N TYR A 112 -18.09 -25.24 -11.97
CA TYR A 112 -18.61 -25.19 -10.61
C TYR A 112 -19.45 -23.93 -10.36
N ALA A 113 -18.93 -22.75 -10.70
CA ALA A 113 -19.59 -21.46 -10.53
C ALA A 113 -20.93 -21.36 -11.29
N LYS A 114 -21.08 -22.04 -12.43
CA LYS A 114 -22.36 -22.10 -13.18
C LYS A 114 -23.51 -22.72 -12.38
N ARG A 115 -23.22 -23.55 -11.36
CA ARG A 115 -24.25 -24.09 -10.45
C ARG A 115 -24.91 -22.98 -9.64
N PHE A 116 -24.21 -21.86 -9.44
CA PHE A 116 -24.66 -20.69 -8.70
C PHE A 116 -25.06 -19.57 -9.67
N SER A 117 -25.95 -19.87 -10.60
CA SER A 117 -26.36 -18.96 -11.67
C SER A 117 -27.51 -18.00 -11.29
N PHE A 118 -27.61 -17.64 -10.01
CA PHE A 118 -28.53 -16.63 -9.49
C PHE A 118 -27.78 -15.32 -9.18
N GLU A 119 -28.52 -14.22 -9.04
CA GLU A 119 -27.94 -12.88 -9.01
C GLU A 119 -27.05 -12.66 -7.78
N GLU A 120 -27.48 -13.16 -6.63
CA GLU A 120 -26.81 -12.97 -5.33
C GLU A 120 -25.43 -13.64 -5.32
N ALA A 121 -25.29 -14.84 -5.89
CA ALA A 121 -23.99 -15.49 -6.04
C ALA A 121 -23.05 -14.72 -6.97
N ARG A 122 -23.56 -14.12 -8.04
CA ARG A 122 -22.74 -13.29 -8.95
C ARG A 122 -22.28 -12.00 -8.29
N ARG A 123 -23.12 -11.40 -7.44
CA ARG A 123 -22.74 -10.24 -6.61
C ARG A 123 -21.66 -10.61 -5.60
N LEU A 124 -21.75 -11.78 -4.97
CA LEU A 124 -20.72 -12.26 -4.05
C LEU A 124 -19.37 -12.46 -4.74
N ILE A 125 -19.33 -13.14 -5.90
CA ILE A 125 -18.07 -13.28 -6.64
C ILE A 125 -17.49 -11.91 -7.02
N TYR A 126 -18.33 -10.98 -7.48
CA TYR A 126 -17.88 -9.64 -7.81
C TYR A 126 -17.36 -8.85 -6.59
N LEU A 127 -18.01 -8.99 -5.43
CA LEU A 127 -17.52 -8.45 -4.16
C LEU A 127 -16.15 -9.03 -3.80
N ASP A 128 -15.97 -10.34 -3.93
CA ASP A 128 -14.71 -11.01 -3.62
C ASP A 128 -13.59 -10.58 -4.59
N ASP A 129 -13.90 -10.39 -5.87
CA ASP A 129 -12.96 -9.83 -6.85
C ASP A 129 -12.54 -8.38 -6.49
N LEU A 130 -13.48 -7.54 -6.02
CA LEU A 130 -13.18 -6.17 -5.54
C LEU A 130 -12.35 -6.18 -4.26
N ARG A 131 -12.67 -7.07 -3.31
CA ARG A 131 -11.90 -7.27 -2.08
C ARG A 131 -10.49 -7.73 -2.37
N TYR A 132 -10.32 -8.65 -3.32
CA TYR A 132 -9.00 -9.07 -3.75
C TYR A 132 -8.17 -7.88 -4.25
N LEU A 133 -8.76 -6.95 -5.01
CA LEU A 133 -8.07 -5.71 -5.41
C LEU A 133 -7.72 -4.82 -4.21
N SER A 134 -8.68 -4.58 -3.31
CA SER A 134 -8.49 -3.78 -2.10
C SER A 134 -7.38 -4.34 -1.20
N GLU A 135 -7.41 -5.64 -0.92
CA GLU A 135 -6.37 -6.34 -0.17
C GLU A 135 -5.02 -6.33 -0.89
N SER A 136 -5.02 -6.52 -2.21
CA SER A 136 -3.79 -6.47 -3.00
C SER A 136 -3.16 -5.09 -2.94
N PHE A 137 -3.97 -4.03 -3.01
CA PHE A 137 -3.50 -2.66 -2.80
C PHE A 137 -2.88 -2.49 -1.42
N GLY A 138 -3.62 -2.83 -0.35
CA GLY A 138 -3.15 -2.70 1.04
C GLY A 138 -1.84 -3.44 1.28
N LYS A 139 -1.77 -4.73 0.89
CA LYS A 139 -0.55 -5.55 1.02
C LYS A 139 0.63 -4.99 0.22
N THR A 140 0.38 -4.51 -0.99
CA THR A 140 1.44 -3.93 -1.85
C THR A 140 1.96 -2.61 -1.29
N TYR A 141 1.07 -1.76 -0.78
CA TYR A 141 1.43 -0.52 -0.11
C TYR A 141 2.22 -0.77 1.18
N ASP A 142 1.77 -1.72 2.02
CA ASP A 142 2.48 -2.11 3.25
C ASP A 142 3.87 -2.68 2.94
N GLN A 143 4.03 -3.42 1.85
CA GLN A 143 5.34 -3.88 1.38
C GLN A 143 6.25 -2.72 0.99
N ALA A 144 5.72 -1.69 0.34
CA ALA A 144 6.48 -0.48 0.04
C ALA A 144 6.96 0.18 1.33
N VAL A 145 6.05 0.44 2.28
CA VAL A 145 6.40 1.06 3.56
C VAL A 145 7.43 0.21 4.32
N GLY A 146 7.25 -1.11 4.35
CA GLY A 146 8.22 -2.04 4.95
C GLY A 146 9.61 -1.92 4.33
N SER A 147 9.71 -1.88 3.01
CA SER A 147 10.98 -1.67 2.31
C SER A 147 11.59 -0.30 2.60
N LEU A 148 10.80 0.77 2.71
CA LEU A 148 11.30 2.08 3.11
C LEU A 148 11.91 2.04 4.52
N ARG A 149 11.18 1.47 5.49
CA ARG A 149 11.65 1.32 6.87
C ARG A 149 12.95 0.53 6.94
N MET A 150 13.01 -0.60 6.22
CA MET A 150 14.21 -1.43 6.15
C MET A 150 15.39 -0.72 5.48
N ALA A 151 15.15 0.13 4.47
CA ALA A 151 16.21 0.93 3.86
C ALA A 151 16.87 1.89 4.86
N PHE A 152 16.06 2.56 5.70
CA PHE A 152 16.55 3.46 6.75
C PHE A 152 17.32 2.72 7.85
N CYS A 153 16.81 1.57 8.30
CA CYS A 153 17.53 0.73 9.24
C CYS A 153 18.88 0.26 8.67
N ALA A 154 18.86 -0.30 7.45
CA ALA A 154 20.05 -0.79 6.79
C ALA A 154 21.08 0.33 6.54
N LEU A 155 20.64 1.55 6.24
CA LEU A 155 21.50 2.73 6.10
C LEU A 155 22.19 3.10 7.41
N GLY A 156 21.44 3.13 8.53
CA GLY A 156 21.97 3.47 9.85
C GLY A 156 23.06 2.52 10.34
N GLU A 157 23.06 1.28 9.85
CA GLU A 157 24.03 0.24 10.20
C GLU A 157 25.31 0.22 9.35
N ILE A 158 25.43 1.11 8.35
CA ILE A 158 26.62 1.17 7.48
C ILE A 158 27.72 1.93 8.21
N GLU A 159 28.80 1.24 8.56
CA GLU A 159 29.91 1.86 9.28
C GLU A 159 31.02 2.41 8.36
N PRO A 160 31.76 3.43 8.81
CA PRO A 160 33.00 3.85 8.19
C PRO A 160 33.99 2.68 8.04
N ILE A 161 34.71 2.63 6.91
CA ILE A 161 35.77 1.61 6.70
C ILE A 161 37.14 2.18 7.10
N GLY A 162 37.67 1.75 8.25
CA GLY A 162 39.04 2.06 8.70
C GLY A 162 39.16 3.26 9.64
N ASN A 163 40.40 3.65 9.97
CA ASN A 163 40.69 4.88 10.72
C ASN A 163 40.64 6.07 9.75
N ILE A 164 39.49 6.72 9.65
CA ILE A 164 39.24 7.78 8.66
C ILE A 164 39.28 9.15 9.36
N SER A 165 39.91 10.13 8.71
CA SER A 165 39.86 11.54 9.09
C SER A 165 38.46 12.13 8.86
N ASP A 166 38.18 13.29 9.46
CA ASP A 166 36.93 14.03 9.20
C ASP A 166 36.70 14.32 7.71
N GLY A 167 35.43 14.42 7.31
CA GLY A 167 34.99 14.69 5.93
C GLY A 167 33.95 13.67 5.42
N VAL A 168 33.67 13.74 4.11
CA VAL A 168 32.72 12.86 3.42
C VAL A 168 33.46 11.78 2.63
N PHE A 169 33.10 10.52 2.84
CA PHE A 169 33.68 9.41 2.09
C PHE A 169 32.61 8.41 1.61
N LYS A 170 33.00 7.61 0.62
CA LYS A 170 32.14 6.65 -0.07
C LYS A 170 32.36 5.25 0.47
N VAL A 171 31.28 4.55 0.75
CA VAL A 171 31.25 3.16 1.21
C VAL A 171 30.40 2.35 0.25
N SER A 172 30.97 1.27 -0.27
CA SER A 172 30.29 0.22 -1.02
C SER A 172 30.56 -1.10 -0.32
N SER A 173 29.54 -1.72 0.24
CA SER A 173 29.64 -2.93 1.06
C SER A 173 28.39 -3.80 0.92
N PRO A 174 28.39 -5.06 1.38
CA PRO A 174 27.18 -5.87 1.41
C PRO A 174 25.99 -5.19 2.11
N LYS A 175 26.25 -4.37 3.15
CA LYS A 175 25.19 -3.58 3.82
C LYS A 175 24.63 -2.48 2.93
N SER A 176 25.49 -1.77 2.19
CA SER A 176 25.02 -0.72 1.28
C SER A 176 24.25 -1.28 0.07
N HIS A 177 24.64 -2.47 -0.42
CA HIS A 177 23.87 -3.21 -1.42
C HIS A 177 22.51 -3.67 -0.89
N SER A 178 22.44 -4.18 0.34
CA SER A 178 21.16 -4.52 0.98
C SER A 178 20.26 -3.30 1.12
N MET A 179 20.80 -2.17 1.61
CA MET A 179 20.07 -0.89 1.69
C MET A 179 19.52 -0.47 0.32
N MET A 180 20.34 -0.49 -0.74
CA MET A 180 19.89 -0.11 -2.09
C MET A 180 18.81 -1.04 -2.65
N ARG A 181 18.87 -2.35 -2.35
CA ARG A 181 17.80 -3.29 -2.72
C ARG A 181 16.46 -2.92 -2.07
N GLU A 182 16.47 -2.50 -0.82
CA GLU A 182 15.25 -2.06 -0.12
C GLU A 182 14.74 -0.74 -0.71
N VAL A 183 15.62 0.20 -1.08
CA VAL A 183 15.26 1.42 -1.83
C VAL A 183 14.58 1.09 -3.16
N GLU A 184 15.18 0.20 -3.95
CA GLU A 184 14.63 -0.23 -5.24
C GLU A 184 13.28 -0.94 -5.06
N SER A 185 13.15 -1.77 -4.01
CA SER A 185 11.91 -2.46 -3.67
C SER A 185 10.81 -1.47 -3.28
N PHE A 186 11.12 -0.47 -2.44
CA PHE A 186 10.18 0.60 -2.07
C PHE A 186 9.61 1.30 -3.32
N ILE A 187 10.48 1.70 -4.25
CA ILE A 187 10.08 2.38 -5.48
C ILE A 187 9.17 1.49 -6.35
N ILE A 188 9.51 0.22 -6.51
CA ILE A 188 8.71 -0.74 -7.29
C ILE A 188 7.34 -0.95 -6.64
N TRP A 189 7.32 -1.24 -5.34
CA TRP A 189 6.09 -1.55 -4.62
C TRP A 189 5.17 -0.34 -4.53
N LEU A 190 5.69 0.85 -4.23
CA LEU A 190 4.88 2.08 -4.16
C LEU A 190 4.27 2.43 -5.53
N ASN A 191 5.02 2.24 -6.61
CA ASN A 191 4.49 2.46 -7.95
C ASN A 191 3.40 1.42 -8.28
N SER A 192 3.64 0.16 -7.92
CA SER A 192 2.65 -0.92 -8.12
C SER A 192 1.38 -0.73 -7.30
N SER A 193 1.47 -0.18 -6.08
CA SER A 193 0.28 0.11 -5.29
C SER A 193 -0.60 1.18 -5.95
N LEU A 194 -0.01 2.18 -6.61
CA LEU A 194 -0.77 3.17 -7.38
C LEU A 194 -1.50 2.53 -8.57
N ASP A 195 -0.88 1.60 -9.28
CA ASP A 195 -1.55 0.86 -10.36
C ASP A 195 -2.75 0.05 -9.85
N ILE A 196 -2.59 -0.68 -8.73
CA ILE A 196 -3.68 -1.48 -8.16
C ILE A 196 -4.80 -0.59 -7.61
N LEU A 197 -4.46 0.50 -6.91
CA LEU A 197 -5.45 1.45 -6.41
C LEU A 197 -6.22 2.10 -7.56
N SER A 198 -5.55 2.48 -8.64
CA SER A 198 -6.20 3.03 -9.83
C SER A 198 -7.19 2.05 -10.45
N HIS A 199 -6.87 0.75 -10.45
CA HIS A 199 -7.79 -0.29 -10.90
C HIS A 199 -9.03 -0.39 -9.99
N LEU A 200 -8.83 -0.34 -8.67
CA LEU A 200 -9.92 -0.34 -7.70
C LEU A 200 -10.84 0.86 -7.92
N LEU A 201 -10.30 2.09 -7.90
CA LEU A 201 -11.06 3.32 -8.11
C LEU A 201 -11.82 3.30 -9.45
N PHE A 202 -11.16 2.88 -10.52
CA PHE A 202 -11.77 2.77 -11.84
C PHE A 202 -12.97 1.80 -11.90
N GLU A 203 -12.94 0.73 -11.11
CA GLU A 203 -14.06 -0.23 -11.03
C GLU A 203 -15.17 0.28 -10.11
N LEU A 204 -14.84 0.99 -9.02
CA LEU A 204 -15.81 1.60 -8.11
C LEU A 204 -16.68 2.65 -8.80
N ASP A 205 -16.11 3.47 -9.68
CA ASP A 205 -16.84 4.42 -10.53
C ASP A 205 -17.91 3.75 -11.44
N ARG A 206 -17.89 2.41 -11.58
CA ARG A 206 -18.67 1.68 -12.58
C ARG A 206 -19.27 0.37 -12.06
N ILE A 207 -19.60 0.32 -10.77
CA ILE A 207 -20.28 -0.83 -10.18
C ILE A 207 -21.57 -1.13 -10.97
N PRO A 208 -21.75 -2.37 -11.49
CA PRO A 208 -22.95 -2.70 -12.26
C PRO A 208 -24.23 -2.64 -11.43
N ASN A 209 -25.28 -2.03 -11.99
CA ASN A 209 -26.62 -2.04 -11.37
C ASN A 209 -27.30 -3.41 -11.40
N ARG A 210 -26.86 -4.32 -12.29
CA ARG A 210 -27.47 -5.65 -12.48
C ARG A 210 -26.42 -6.72 -12.73
N PHE A 211 -26.63 -7.89 -12.14
CA PHE A 211 -25.74 -9.05 -12.23
C PHE A 211 -26.39 -10.21 -13.00
N GLU A 212 -26.79 -9.94 -14.25
CA GLU A 212 -27.37 -10.93 -15.18
C GLU A 212 -26.37 -12.00 -15.64
N SER A 213 -25.08 -11.73 -15.50
CA SER A 213 -23.97 -12.64 -15.74
C SER A 213 -22.85 -12.38 -14.73
N PHE A 214 -21.91 -13.31 -14.59
CA PHE A 214 -20.65 -13.01 -13.91
C PHE A 214 -19.98 -11.81 -14.59
N LYS A 215 -19.58 -10.84 -13.78
CA LYS A 215 -18.92 -9.61 -14.24
C LYS A 215 -17.43 -9.80 -14.03
N LYS A 216 -16.65 -9.38 -15.03
CA LYS A 216 -15.19 -9.42 -14.97
C LYS A 216 -14.72 -8.01 -14.61
N ILE A 217 -13.89 -7.90 -13.57
CA ILE A 217 -13.16 -6.68 -13.26
C ILE A 217 -12.32 -6.25 -14.47
N ARG A 218 -12.44 -4.99 -14.87
CA ARG A 218 -11.79 -4.50 -16.09
C ARG A 218 -10.30 -4.32 -15.83
N SER A 219 -9.48 -5.15 -16.46
CA SER A 219 -8.01 -5.07 -16.43
C SER A 219 -7.42 -4.45 -17.70
N ASP A 220 -8.08 -3.43 -18.25
CA ASP A 220 -7.58 -2.77 -19.45
C ASP A 220 -6.47 -1.76 -19.12
N LYS A 221 -5.69 -1.37 -20.13
CA LYS A 221 -4.59 -0.40 -19.96
C LYS A 221 -5.05 0.99 -19.52
N SER A 222 -6.36 1.28 -19.53
CA SER A 222 -6.88 2.57 -19.09
C SER A 222 -7.06 2.65 -17.57
N ALA A 223 -7.08 1.51 -16.89
CA ALA A 223 -7.09 1.43 -15.44
C ALA A 223 -5.69 1.65 -14.83
N LEU A 224 -4.60 1.38 -15.56
CA LEU A 224 -3.22 1.64 -15.10
C LEU A 224 -3.06 3.11 -14.69
N TYR A 225 -2.30 3.37 -13.62
CA TYR A 225 -2.18 4.68 -12.99
C TYR A 225 -1.82 5.79 -13.99
N SER A 226 -0.82 5.52 -14.85
CA SER A 226 -0.37 6.42 -15.92
C SER A 226 -1.45 6.90 -16.89
N LYS A 227 -2.53 6.12 -17.06
CA LYS A 227 -3.68 6.49 -17.89
C LYS A 227 -4.85 6.96 -17.05
N PHE A 228 -5.06 6.34 -15.90
CA PHE A 228 -6.14 6.65 -14.97
C PHE A 228 -6.12 8.11 -14.53
N ARG A 229 -4.96 8.66 -14.13
CA ARG A 229 -4.85 10.06 -13.68
C ARG A 229 -5.24 11.13 -14.73
N SER A 230 -5.34 10.74 -16.00
CA SER A 230 -5.80 11.64 -17.08
C SER A 230 -7.27 11.44 -17.47
N LYS A 231 -7.94 10.45 -16.88
CA LYS A 231 -9.28 9.98 -17.29
C LYS A 231 -10.26 9.79 -16.14
N SER A 232 -9.80 9.83 -14.91
CA SER A 232 -10.65 9.80 -13.71
C SER A 232 -11.66 10.96 -13.74
N PRO A 233 -12.87 10.79 -13.19
CA PRO A 233 -13.81 11.90 -12.96
C PRO A 233 -13.18 13.06 -12.19
N HIS A 234 -12.25 12.75 -11.28
CA HIS A 234 -11.51 13.69 -10.43
C HIS A 234 -10.18 14.15 -11.04
N SER A 235 -10.07 14.10 -12.37
CA SER A 235 -8.84 14.52 -13.05
C SER A 235 -8.68 16.03 -13.00
N GLY A 236 -7.57 16.48 -12.43
CA GLY A 236 -7.25 17.90 -12.23
C GLY A 236 -7.43 18.39 -10.79
N ASP A 237 -8.02 17.60 -9.91
CA ASP A 237 -8.20 17.98 -8.51
C ASP A 237 -6.88 17.88 -7.74
N GLU A 238 -6.43 19.01 -7.20
CA GLU A 238 -5.20 19.08 -6.43
C GLU A 238 -5.29 18.23 -5.16
N GLY A 239 -4.19 17.56 -4.79
CA GLY A 239 -4.14 16.75 -3.56
C GLY A 239 -4.62 15.30 -3.69
N HIS A 240 -4.88 14.81 -4.90
CA HIS A 240 -5.29 13.43 -5.17
C HIS A 240 -4.34 12.70 -6.12
N ILE A 241 -4.41 11.37 -6.16
CA ILE A 241 -3.64 10.56 -7.12
C ILE A 241 -4.19 10.71 -8.54
N CYS A 242 -5.46 11.10 -8.67
CA CYS A 242 -6.16 11.33 -9.93
C CYS A 242 -5.67 12.56 -10.70
N ASN A 243 -4.70 13.30 -10.16
CA ASN A 243 -4.08 14.45 -10.78
C ASN A 243 -2.62 14.15 -11.17
N ASP A 244 -2.07 14.90 -12.12
CA ASP A 244 -0.65 14.80 -12.46
C ASP A 244 0.16 15.65 -11.48
N PHE A 245 1.16 15.05 -10.83
CA PHE A 245 2.03 15.75 -9.89
C PHE A 245 3.47 15.23 -9.98
N PRO A 246 4.48 16.09 -9.71
CA PRO A 246 5.89 15.77 -9.95
C PRO A 246 6.38 14.50 -9.23
N GLU A 247 5.94 14.26 -8.00
CA GLU A 247 6.36 13.12 -7.18
C GLU A 247 5.95 11.77 -7.81
N ALA A 248 4.71 11.67 -8.31
CA ALA A 248 4.24 10.49 -9.02
C ALA A 248 5.01 10.26 -10.33
N VAL A 249 5.26 11.33 -11.09
CA VAL A 249 6.04 11.24 -12.35
C VAL A 249 7.47 10.79 -12.05
N TYR A 250 8.08 11.33 -11.01
CA TYR A 250 9.42 10.96 -10.60
C TYR A 250 9.48 9.50 -10.14
N LEU A 251 8.50 9.04 -9.35
CA LEU A 251 8.38 7.63 -8.96
C LEU A 251 8.29 6.70 -10.18
N GLU A 252 7.48 7.07 -11.19
CA GLU A 252 7.36 6.30 -12.44
C GLU A 252 8.66 6.25 -13.23
N GLU A 253 9.34 7.38 -13.39
CA GLU A 253 10.65 7.43 -14.07
C GLU A 253 11.68 6.58 -13.34
N LEU A 254 11.71 6.67 -12.00
CA LEU A 254 12.58 5.86 -11.17
C LEU A 254 12.29 4.37 -11.38
N ARG A 255 11.04 3.94 -11.20
CA ARG A 255 10.63 2.54 -11.40
C ARG A 255 10.97 2.02 -12.79
N ASN A 256 10.77 2.83 -13.83
CA ASN A 256 11.12 2.44 -15.20
C ASN A 256 12.61 2.20 -15.38
N GLU A 257 13.47 3.03 -14.79
CA GLU A 257 14.91 2.82 -14.83
C GLU A 257 15.35 1.57 -14.05
N ILE A 258 14.75 1.24 -12.89
CA ILE A 258 15.06 -0.02 -12.18
C ILE A 258 14.68 -1.21 -13.04
N VAL A 259 13.43 -1.25 -13.51
CA VAL A 259 12.86 -2.44 -14.17
C VAL A 259 13.49 -2.67 -15.54
N HIS A 260 13.81 -1.61 -16.28
CA HIS A 260 14.35 -1.74 -17.65
C HIS A 260 15.87 -1.65 -17.72
N ASN A 261 16.52 -0.92 -16.81
CA ASN A 261 17.96 -0.64 -16.84
C ASN A 261 18.73 -1.13 -15.59
N ARG A 262 18.07 -1.98 -14.79
CA ARG A 262 18.55 -2.77 -13.62
C ARG A 262 18.84 -2.03 -12.32
N ALA A 263 19.39 -0.82 -12.35
CA ALA A 263 19.72 -0.08 -11.14
C ALA A 263 19.94 1.41 -11.47
N PHE A 264 19.71 2.29 -10.51
CA PHE A 264 20.11 3.70 -10.63
C PHE A 264 21.62 3.85 -10.48
N GLU A 265 22.19 3.19 -9.48
CA GLU A 265 23.58 3.32 -9.10
C GLU A 265 24.16 1.91 -8.89
N ASN A 266 25.03 1.47 -9.80
CA ASN A 266 25.49 0.08 -9.85
C ASN A 266 26.38 -0.31 -8.65
N SER A 267 27.00 0.66 -7.97
CA SER A 267 27.90 0.43 -6.85
C SER A 267 27.21 0.47 -5.49
N ALA A 268 25.89 0.71 -5.43
CA ALA A 268 25.12 0.85 -4.18
C ALA A 268 25.86 1.70 -3.13
N THR A 269 26.28 2.90 -3.53
CA THR A 269 27.17 3.78 -2.77
C THR A 269 26.42 4.45 -1.64
N CYS A 270 26.94 4.31 -0.42
CA CYS A 270 26.60 5.12 0.74
C CYS A 270 27.68 6.18 0.95
N TYR A 271 27.27 7.39 1.25
CA TYR A 271 28.12 8.50 1.65
C TYR A 271 28.00 8.68 3.15
N ILE A 272 29.14 8.81 3.83
CA ILE A 272 29.18 9.02 5.28
C ILE A 272 29.97 10.29 5.56
N SER A 273 29.37 11.19 6.33
CA SER A 273 29.99 12.41 6.83
C SER A 273 30.47 12.21 8.27
N LEU A 274 31.77 12.46 8.51
CA LEU A 274 32.40 12.41 9.82
C LEU A 274 32.85 13.80 10.26
N GLU A 275 32.57 14.13 11.52
CA GLU A 275 33.14 15.30 12.21
C GLU A 275 33.62 14.90 13.60
N ASN A 276 34.87 15.19 13.92
CA ASN A 276 35.58 14.74 15.12
C ASN A 276 35.48 13.21 15.34
N GLY A 277 35.54 12.44 14.25
CA GLY A 277 35.39 10.98 14.30
C GLY A 277 33.97 10.48 14.62
N ILE A 278 32.97 11.36 14.66
CA ILE A 278 31.57 11.02 14.91
C ILE A 278 30.79 11.08 13.60
N VAL A 279 29.98 10.05 13.32
CA VAL A 279 29.10 10.04 12.15
C VAL A 279 28.01 11.09 12.33
N LYS A 280 28.04 12.11 11.46
CA LYS A 280 27.03 13.16 11.41
C LYS A 280 25.91 12.83 10.45
N GLU A 281 26.23 12.12 9.37
CA GLU A 281 25.26 11.79 8.35
C GLU A 281 25.63 10.52 7.59
N ARG A 282 24.64 9.75 7.20
CA ARG A 282 24.72 8.70 6.17
C ARG A 282 23.65 8.95 5.12
N PHE A 283 24.02 8.96 3.85
CA PHE A 283 23.06 9.19 2.77
C PHE A 283 23.47 8.44 1.50
N PHE A 284 22.53 8.32 0.58
CA PHE A 284 22.77 7.89 -0.80
C PHE A 284 22.18 8.96 -1.72
N LEU A 285 22.50 8.90 -3.02
CA LEU A 285 22.00 9.87 -3.98
C LEU A 285 20.96 9.23 -4.90
N LEU A 286 19.89 9.97 -5.16
CA LEU A 286 18.95 9.64 -6.24
C LEU A 286 19.20 10.54 -7.46
N PRO A 287 18.84 10.07 -8.67
CA PRO A 287 18.97 10.87 -9.89
C PRO A 287 18.27 12.24 -9.81
N ASP A 288 18.78 13.22 -10.55
CA ASP A 288 18.19 14.54 -10.70
C ASP A 288 16.78 14.45 -11.33
N SER A 289 15.90 15.39 -10.99
CA SER A 289 14.62 15.58 -11.68
C SER A 289 14.36 17.04 -12.00
N ASN A 290 13.62 17.31 -13.06
CA ASN A 290 13.12 18.67 -13.33
C ASN A 290 11.87 18.97 -12.49
N GLU A 291 11.35 20.20 -12.61
CA GLU A 291 10.15 20.66 -11.89
C GLU A 291 8.90 19.80 -12.11
N ASN A 292 8.84 19.04 -13.21
CA ASN A 292 7.74 18.13 -13.55
C ASN A 292 8.02 16.67 -13.10
N GLY A 293 9.08 16.44 -12.33
CA GLY A 293 9.49 15.11 -11.87
C GLY A 293 10.17 14.24 -12.92
N ARG A 294 10.45 14.74 -14.12
CA ARG A 294 11.09 13.95 -15.19
C ARG A 294 12.60 13.90 -14.98
N LEU A 295 13.20 12.74 -15.23
CA LEU A 295 14.66 12.60 -15.29
C LEU A 295 15.19 13.35 -16.51
N PRO A 296 16.18 14.24 -16.36
CA PRO A 296 16.80 14.92 -17.50
C PRO A 296 17.54 13.89 -18.37
N ARG A 297 17.32 13.93 -19.69
CA ARG A 297 17.89 12.96 -20.63
C ARG A 297 18.86 13.62 -21.60
N TRP A 298 20.03 13.00 -21.78
CA TRP A 298 20.95 13.29 -22.89
C TRP A 298 21.32 11.97 -23.56
N ASN A 299 20.80 11.76 -24.78
CA ASN A 299 20.85 10.47 -25.47
C ASN A 299 20.31 9.34 -24.56
N GLY A 300 21.08 8.27 -24.35
CA GLY A 300 20.72 7.15 -23.45
C GLY A 300 21.10 7.35 -21.99
N ARG A 301 21.49 8.57 -21.56
CA ARG A 301 21.90 8.86 -20.18
C ARG A 301 20.84 9.71 -19.48
N CYS A 302 20.44 9.28 -18.29
CA CYS A 302 19.41 9.93 -17.47
C CYS A 302 19.75 9.98 -15.96
N ARG A 303 20.90 9.44 -15.56
CA ARG A 303 21.35 9.33 -14.16
C ARG A 303 22.34 10.43 -13.84
N PHE A 304 21.83 11.66 -13.78
CA PHE A 304 22.59 12.83 -13.38
C PHE A 304 22.39 13.05 -11.87
N TYR A 305 23.36 13.68 -11.20
CA TYR A 305 23.37 13.84 -9.73
C TYR A 305 23.85 15.25 -9.33
N SER A 306 23.64 16.23 -10.20
CA SER A 306 24.10 17.61 -10.00
C SER A 306 23.33 18.36 -8.92
N GLN A 307 22.13 17.89 -8.56
CA GLN A 307 21.31 18.46 -7.49
C GLN A 307 21.69 17.93 -6.11
N GLU A 308 22.58 16.92 -6.04
CA GLU A 308 22.95 16.24 -4.79
C GLU A 308 21.74 15.73 -3.98
N ASN A 309 20.70 15.29 -4.68
CA ASN A 309 19.45 14.81 -4.07
C ASN A 309 19.72 13.65 -3.10
N LYS A 310 19.67 13.95 -1.80
CA LYS A 310 19.80 12.95 -0.74
C LYS A 310 18.59 12.03 -0.78
N GLY A 311 18.85 10.75 -0.95
CA GLY A 311 17.83 9.74 -1.13
C GLY A 311 16.93 9.59 0.09
N THR A 312 17.44 9.74 1.31
CA THR A 312 16.63 9.67 2.54
C THR A 312 15.53 10.72 2.53
N GLU A 313 15.89 12.00 2.35
CA GLU A 313 14.95 13.13 2.24
C GLU A 313 14.00 12.98 1.06
N ARG A 314 14.51 12.55 -0.10
CA ARG A 314 13.66 12.44 -1.29
C ARG A 314 12.67 11.29 -1.18
N LEU A 315 13.06 10.15 -0.59
CA LEU A 315 12.16 9.01 -0.40
C LEU A 315 11.11 9.28 0.68
N SER A 316 11.47 9.90 1.80
CA SER A 316 10.52 10.27 2.86
C SER A 316 9.48 11.28 2.35
N SER A 317 9.91 12.27 1.56
CA SER A 317 9.04 13.24 0.90
C SER A 317 8.10 12.57 -0.11
N LEU A 318 8.63 11.69 -0.97
CA LEU A 318 7.83 10.90 -1.92
C LEU A 318 6.78 10.06 -1.20
N TYR A 319 7.20 9.33 -0.17
CA TYR A 319 6.32 8.51 0.66
C TYR A 319 5.19 9.35 1.24
N ARG A 320 5.52 10.44 1.94
CA ARG A 320 4.53 11.32 2.59
C ARG A 320 3.51 11.85 1.60
N GLU A 321 3.97 12.46 0.51
CA GLU A 321 3.10 13.11 -0.46
C GLU A 321 2.16 12.10 -1.13
N ILE A 322 2.70 10.95 -1.56
CA ILE A 322 1.91 9.93 -2.23
C ILE A 322 0.89 9.31 -1.25
N SER A 323 1.28 9.04 0.00
CA SER A 323 0.38 8.46 0.99
C SER A 323 -0.76 9.40 1.37
N ILE A 324 -0.50 10.71 1.50
CA ILE A 324 -1.56 11.72 1.70
C ILE A 324 -2.54 11.69 0.54
N ARG A 325 -2.04 11.71 -0.71
CA ARG A 325 -2.90 11.70 -1.89
C ARG A 325 -3.69 10.41 -2.04
N ILE A 326 -3.11 9.27 -1.68
CA ILE A 326 -3.81 7.97 -1.61
C ILE A 326 -4.97 8.09 -0.63
N SER A 327 -4.70 8.57 0.59
CA SER A 327 -5.71 8.76 1.63
C SER A 327 -6.87 9.63 1.15
N ASN A 328 -6.54 10.80 0.58
CA ASN A 328 -7.54 11.72 0.04
C ASN A 328 -8.33 11.13 -1.15
N SER A 329 -7.71 10.29 -1.97
CA SER A 329 -8.40 9.65 -3.10
C SER A 329 -9.36 8.54 -2.65
N LEU A 330 -9.04 7.87 -1.54
CA LEU A 330 -9.95 6.94 -0.89
C LEU A 330 -11.13 7.68 -0.24
N ASP A 331 -10.91 8.86 0.35
CA ASP A 331 -12.00 9.71 0.85
C ASP A 331 -13.00 10.05 -0.27
N TYR A 332 -12.51 10.45 -1.45
CA TYR A 332 -13.39 10.69 -2.60
C TYR A 332 -14.19 9.46 -3.01
N ALA A 333 -13.55 8.29 -3.06
CA ALA A 333 -14.27 7.06 -3.38
C ALA A 333 -15.36 6.73 -2.35
N ILE A 334 -15.10 7.00 -1.07
CA ILE A 334 -16.05 6.83 0.03
C ILE A 334 -17.22 7.80 -0.12
N ASP A 335 -16.94 9.08 -0.36
CA ASP A 335 -17.94 10.14 -0.50
C ASP A 335 -18.83 9.88 -1.72
N ASP A 336 -18.24 9.62 -2.89
CA ASP A 336 -18.95 9.33 -4.15
C ASP A 336 -19.87 8.11 -4.00
N LEU A 337 -19.34 7.01 -3.43
CA LEU A 337 -20.10 5.79 -3.26
C LEU A 337 -21.23 5.96 -2.22
N SER A 338 -20.98 6.74 -1.17
CA SER A 338 -22.00 7.08 -0.16
C SER A 338 -23.13 7.93 -0.75
N GLU A 339 -22.79 8.90 -1.61
CA GLU A 339 -23.77 9.71 -2.34
C GLU A 339 -24.58 8.83 -3.30
N GLU A 340 -23.93 8.01 -4.11
CA GLU A 340 -24.58 7.08 -5.04
C GLU A 340 -25.58 6.16 -4.30
N ILE A 341 -25.17 5.53 -3.19
CA ILE A 341 -26.03 4.67 -2.38
C ILE A 341 -27.26 5.44 -1.87
N SER A 342 -27.06 6.70 -1.43
CA SER A 342 -28.13 7.55 -0.89
C SER A 342 -29.15 7.93 -1.97
N GLU A 343 -28.68 8.25 -3.18
CA GLU A 343 -29.52 8.53 -4.33
C GLU A 343 -30.31 7.30 -4.78
N MET A 344 -29.65 6.14 -4.87
CA MET A 344 -30.28 4.87 -5.21
C MET A 344 -31.33 4.45 -4.18
N ARG A 345 -31.08 4.70 -2.89
CA ARG A 345 -32.05 4.44 -1.82
C ARG A 345 -33.27 5.33 -1.95
N SER A 346 -33.07 6.62 -2.24
CA SER A 346 -34.14 7.60 -2.38
C SER A 346 -35.02 7.37 -3.62
N SER A 347 -34.41 6.90 -4.72
CA SER A 347 -35.11 6.54 -5.97
C SER A 347 -35.74 5.14 -5.95
N GLY A 348 -35.40 4.30 -4.95
CA GLY A 348 -35.85 2.92 -4.86
C GLY A 348 -35.10 1.94 -5.77
N GLU A 349 -33.99 2.37 -6.37
CA GLU A 349 -33.11 1.54 -7.21
C GLU A 349 -32.17 0.65 -6.40
N LEU A 350 -31.88 1.03 -5.14
CA LEU A 350 -31.07 0.20 -4.25
C LEU A 350 -31.83 -1.09 -3.89
N LYS A 351 -31.39 -2.22 -4.43
CA LYS A 351 -32.03 -3.53 -4.20
C LYS A 351 -31.82 -3.97 -2.75
N VAL A 352 -32.80 -3.72 -1.89
CA VAL A 352 -32.88 -4.27 -0.54
C VAL A 352 -33.60 -5.62 -0.59
N MET A 353 -32.92 -6.68 -0.14
CA MET A 353 -33.56 -8.01 -0.09
C MET A 353 -34.53 -8.08 1.09
N ASN A 354 -35.78 -8.45 0.80
CA ASN A 354 -36.75 -8.78 1.84
C ASN A 354 -36.46 -10.18 2.44
N PRO A 355 -37.07 -10.55 3.58
CA PRO A 355 -36.81 -11.84 4.22
C PRO A 355 -37.03 -13.06 3.31
N ASN A 356 -38.07 -13.04 2.47
CA ASN A 356 -38.35 -14.13 1.53
C ASN A 356 -37.23 -14.27 0.48
N ALA A 357 -36.74 -13.15 -0.07
CA ALA A 357 -35.64 -13.17 -1.02
C ALA A 357 -34.32 -13.67 -0.39
N ILE A 358 -34.10 -13.39 0.89
CA ILE A 358 -32.96 -13.93 1.64
C ILE A 358 -33.09 -15.46 1.76
N GLU A 359 -34.26 -15.96 2.15
CA GLU A 359 -34.52 -17.40 2.23
C GLU A 359 -34.36 -18.10 0.87
N GLU A 360 -34.87 -17.50 -0.21
CA GLU A 360 -34.71 -18.00 -1.58
C GLU A 360 -33.24 -18.06 -2.01
N ALA A 361 -32.44 -17.05 -1.66
CA ALA A 361 -31.00 -17.06 -1.93
C ALA A 361 -30.28 -18.17 -1.15
N ILE A 362 -30.59 -18.33 0.14
CA ILE A 362 -30.02 -19.38 1.00
C ILE A 362 -30.35 -20.76 0.44
N GLU A 363 -31.60 -21.01 0.04
CA GLU A 363 -31.99 -22.29 -0.53
C GLU A 363 -31.31 -22.52 -1.88
N SER A 364 -31.16 -21.49 -2.69
CA SER A 364 -30.40 -21.55 -3.95
C SER A 364 -28.94 -21.96 -3.72
N PHE A 365 -28.27 -21.42 -2.70
CA PHE A 365 -26.92 -21.85 -2.31
C PHE A 365 -26.89 -23.33 -1.89
N ARG A 366 -27.84 -23.78 -1.06
CA ARG A 366 -27.90 -25.16 -0.58
C ARG A 366 -28.10 -26.15 -1.72
N VAL A 367 -29.07 -25.89 -2.58
CA VAL A 367 -29.36 -26.72 -3.76
C VAL A 367 -28.15 -26.75 -4.70
N ALA A 368 -27.54 -25.59 -4.96
CA ALA A 368 -26.37 -25.49 -5.82
C ALA A 368 -25.15 -26.21 -5.25
N ALA A 369 -24.99 -26.29 -3.92
CA ALA A 369 -23.88 -26.97 -3.25
C ALA A 369 -24.01 -28.50 -3.21
N MET A 370 -25.24 -29.05 -3.29
CA MET A 370 -25.46 -30.50 -3.27
C MET A 370 -24.73 -31.21 -4.42
N PRO A 371 -24.00 -32.32 -4.19
CA PRO A 371 -23.36 -33.08 -5.26
C PRO A 371 -24.38 -33.41 -6.35
N ALA A 372 -24.03 -33.18 -7.62
CA ALA A 372 -24.87 -33.63 -8.71
C ALA A 372 -25.07 -35.14 -8.56
N THR A 373 -26.30 -35.58 -8.30
CA THR A 373 -26.61 -37.01 -8.26
C THR A 373 -26.29 -37.57 -9.64
N SER A 374 -25.33 -38.48 -9.69
CA SER A 374 -25.00 -39.20 -10.93
C SER A 374 -26.28 -39.87 -11.44
N LYS A 375 -26.79 -39.40 -12.58
CA LYS A 375 -27.74 -40.16 -13.40
C LYS A 375 -26.97 -40.97 -14.43
#